data_AF-A0A9E1NCM2-F1
#
_entry.id   AF-A0A9E1NCM2-F1
#
_cell.length_a   1.000
_cell.length_b   1.000
_cell.length_c   1.000
_cell.angle_alpha   90.00
_cell.angle_beta   90.00
_cell.angle_gamma   90.00
#
_symmetry.space_group_name_H-M   'P 1'
#
loop_
_entity.id
_entity.type
_entity.pdbx_description
1 polymer ?
#
loop_
_entity_poly.entity_id
_entity_poly.type
_entity_poly.pdbx_seq_one_letter_code
_entity_poly.pdbx_strand_id
1 'polypeptide(L)'
;MNIEPISNINLYGLERYFKECASLHDSNKLPNKILFSGKKGLGKSTLAYHIINYVCSQNEDNKYDRNNNIINVENKSFKLIQNGTHPNFYLIDIFEGKKNIDIEQIRAMIAHTNKSNFNDKPRFILIDNIENLNKNSINALLKIVEEPKKNLF
;
A
#
# COMPACT_ATOMS: atom_id res chain seq x y z
N MET A 1 -14.14 18.32 6.39
CA MET A 1 -14.36 17.03 5.70
C MET A 1 -13.17 16.14 6.02
N ASN A 2 -13.33 15.10 6.83
CA ASN A 2 -12.30 14.08 7.00
C ASN A 2 -12.43 13.12 5.82
N ILE A 3 -11.73 13.40 4.73
CA ILE A 3 -11.64 12.46 3.61
C ILE A 3 -10.68 11.36 4.06
N GLU A 4 -11.14 10.12 4.05
CA GLU A 4 -10.28 8.97 4.35
C GLU A 4 -9.17 8.86 3.30
N PRO A 5 -7.93 8.51 3.69
CA PRO A 5 -6.80 8.46 2.77
C PRO A 5 -7.04 7.59 1.53
N ILE A 6 -7.79 6.49 1.69
CA ILE A 6 -8.12 5.53 0.62
C ILE A 6 -9.06 6.10 -0.45
N SER A 7 -9.82 7.13 -0.12
CA SER A 7 -10.80 7.77 -1.01
C SER A 7 -10.30 9.07 -1.61
N ASN A 8 -9.07 9.46 -1.30
CA ASN A 8 -8.51 10.69 -1.83
C ASN A 8 -8.00 10.47 -3.25
N ILE A 9 -8.53 11.24 -4.18
CA ILE A 9 -8.18 11.14 -5.61
C ILE A 9 -7.10 12.14 -6.04
N ASN A 10 -6.83 13.16 -5.23
CA ASN A 10 -5.88 14.22 -5.56
C ASN A 10 -4.70 14.19 -4.58
N LEU A 11 -3.48 14.16 -5.11
CA LEU A 11 -2.28 14.27 -4.29
C LEU A 11 -1.79 15.72 -4.26
N TYR A 12 -1.77 16.32 -3.07
CA TYR A 12 -1.30 17.69 -2.88
C TYR A 12 -0.03 17.73 -2.04
N GLY A 13 0.99 18.46 -2.51
CA GLY A 13 2.23 18.75 -1.76
C GLY A 13 3.18 17.57 -1.57
N LEU A 14 2.86 16.40 -2.13
CA LEU A 14 3.66 15.17 -2.05
C LEU A 14 4.10 14.67 -3.43
N GLU A 15 3.97 15.51 -4.46
CA GLU A 15 4.22 15.17 -5.87
C GLU A 15 5.68 14.76 -6.09
N ARG A 16 6.61 15.40 -5.37
CA ARG A 16 8.04 15.05 -5.42
C ARG A 16 8.28 13.59 -5.01
N TYR A 17 7.73 13.19 -3.86
CA TYR A 17 7.90 11.84 -3.33
C TYR A 17 7.21 10.80 -4.21
N PHE A 18 6.01 11.12 -4.71
CA PHE A 18 5.32 10.27 -5.66
C PHE A 18 6.13 10.07 -6.95
N LYS A 19 6.65 11.14 -7.55
CA LYS A 19 7.45 11.07 -8.78
C LYS A 19 8.72 10.24 -8.59
N GLU A 20 9.37 10.37 -7.43
CA GLU A 20 10.54 9.58 -7.05
C GLU A 20 10.19 8.07 -7.01
N CYS A 21 9.18 7.68 -6.23
CA CYS A 21 8.71 6.30 -6.16
C CYS A 21 8.26 5.76 -7.53
N ALA A 22 7.52 6.54 -8.30
CA ALA A 22 7.09 6.16 -9.65
C ALA A 22 8.28 5.92 -10.57
N SER A 23 9.30 6.80 -10.55
CA SER A 23 10.51 6.63 -11.38
C SER A 23 11.34 5.41 -10.97
N LEU A 24 11.41 5.11 -9.66
CA LEU A 24 12.05 3.90 -9.17
C LEU A 24 11.28 2.65 -9.61
N HIS A 25 9.94 2.69 -9.58
CA HIS A 25 9.13 1.58 -10.08
C HIS A 25 9.34 1.35 -11.58
N ASP A 26 9.26 2.40 -12.39
CA ASP A 26 9.43 2.32 -13.85
C ASP A 26 10.82 1.79 -14.24
N SER A 27 11.84 2.02 -13.42
CA SER A 27 13.20 1.54 -13.62
C SER A 27 13.50 0.18 -12.96
N ASN A 28 12.48 -0.51 -12.41
CA ASN A 28 12.63 -1.75 -11.64
C ASN A 28 13.61 -1.64 -10.45
N LYS A 29 13.68 -0.46 -9.83
CA LYS A 29 14.54 -0.12 -8.68
C LYS A 29 13.75 0.27 -7.44
N LEU A 30 12.42 0.14 -7.45
CA LEU A 30 11.60 0.41 -6.28
C LEU A 30 11.99 -0.56 -5.16
N PRO A 31 12.36 -0.07 -3.97
CA PRO A 31 12.62 -0.95 -2.84
C PRO A 31 11.37 -1.75 -2.48
N ASN A 32 11.54 -3.04 -2.18
CA ASN A 32 10.45 -3.93 -1.72
C ASN A 32 9.90 -3.55 -0.33
N LYS A 33 10.46 -2.52 0.32
CA LYS A 33 10.09 -2.06 1.65
C LYS A 33 10.29 -0.56 1.71
N ILE A 34 9.22 0.16 2.06
CA ILE A 34 9.24 1.62 2.14
C ILE A 34 8.62 2.02 3.47
N LEU A 35 9.32 2.87 4.22
CA LEU A 35 8.82 3.41 5.48
C LEU A 35 8.58 4.91 5.32
N PHE A 36 7.32 5.33 5.35
CA PHE A 36 6.96 6.74 5.40
C PHE A 36 6.89 7.22 6.85
N SER A 37 7.74 8.19 7.21
CA SER A 37 7.78 8.79 8.55
C SER A 37 7.35 10.25 8.52
N GLY A 38 6.82 10.74 9.64
CA GLY A 38 6.37 12.13 9.79
C GLY A 38 5.11 12.26 10.64
N LYS A 39 4.74 13.51 10.99
CA LYS A 39 3.58 13.80 11.83
C LYS A 39 2.27 13.22 11.25
N LYS A 40 1.33 12.89 12.14
CA LYS A 40 -0.02 12.48 11.75
C LYS A 40 -0.69 13.60 10.95
N GLY A 41 -1.39 13.25 9.86
CA GLY A 41 -2.07 14.21 8.99
C GLY A 41 -1.25 14.75 7.80
N LEU A 42 0.03 14.39 7.65
CA LEU A 42 0.86 14.82 6.50
C LEU A 42 0.52 14.13 5.17
N GLY A 43 -0.49 13.25 5.11
CA GLY A 43 -0.84 12.53 3.88
C GLY A 43 0.03 11.31 3.55
N LYS A 44 0.73 10.73 4.54
CA LYS A 44 1.57 9.54 4.34
C LYS A 44 0.81 8.35 3.73
N SER A 45 -0.33 7.99 4.33
CA SER A 45 -1.18 6.91 3.81
C SER A 45 -1.75 7.28 2.43
N THR A 46 -2.12 8.56 2.20
CA THR A 46 -2.55 9.05 0.89
C THR A 46 -1.46 8.83 -0.16
N LEU A 47 -0.22 9.24 0.09
CA LEU A 47 0.89 8.99 -0.82
C LEU A 47 1.06 7.49 -1.12
N ALA A 48 0.94 6.62 -0.12
CA ALA A 48 1.02 5.18 -0.32
C ALA A 48 -0.10 4.69 -1.26
N TYR A 49 -1.35 5.09 -1.06
CA TYR A 49 -2.46 4.72 -1.94
C TYR A 49 -2.26 5.20 -3.38
N HIS A 50 -1.72 6.41 -3.57
CA HIS A 50 -1.41 6.94 -4.90
C HIS A 50 -0.31 6.13 -5.60
N ILE A 51 0.76 5.75 -4.89
CA ILE A 51 1.83 4.89 -5.44
C ILE A 51 1.27 3.51 -5.81
N ILE A 52 0.48 2.90 -4.92
CA ILE A 52 -0.13 1.58 -5.15
C ILE A 52 -1.06 1.64 -6.36
N ASN A 53 -1.93 2.66 -6.45
CA ASN A 53 -2.82 2.81 -7.59
C ASN A 53 -2.04 3.02 -8.89
N TYR A 54 -0.98 3.83 -8.88
CA TYR A 54 -0.11 4.01 -10.04
C TYR A 54 0.44 2.67 -10.56
N VAL A 55 0.93 1.81 -9.68
CA VAL A 55 1.50 0.51 -10.06
C VAL A 55 0.41 -0.48 -10.49
N CYS A 56 -0.68 -0.60 -9.75
CA CYS A 56 -1.72 -1.58 -10.04
C CYS A 56 -2.52 -1.23 -11.32
N SER A 57 -2.67 0.05 -11.64
CA SER A 57 -3.50 0.52 -12.76
C SER A 57 -2.78 0.67 -14.10
N GLN A 58 -1.46 0.42 -14.20
CA GLN A 58 -0.69 0.72 -15.43
C GLN A 58 -1.28 0.12 -16.72
N ASN A 59 -1.92 -1.05 -16.62
CA ASN A 59 -2.52 -1.79 -17.74
C ASN A 59 -4.06 -1.80 -17.68
N GLU A 60 -4.67 -0.82 -17.04
CA GLU A 60 -6.12 -0.67 -16.92
C GLU A 60 -6.60 0.59 -17.67
N ASP A 61 -7.86 0.58 -18.08
CA ASP A 61 -8.54 1.80 -18.47
C ASP A 61 -8.59 2.76 -17.28
N ASN A 62 -8.60 4.06 -17.56
CA ASN A 62 -8.62 5.10 -16.52
C ASN A 62 -7.45 4.94 -15.52
N LYS A 63 -6.26 4.56 -16.00
CA LYS A 63 -5.06 4.47 -15.18
C LYS A 63 -4.73 5.79 -14.47
N TYR A 64 -3.90 5.70 -13.43
CA TYR A 64 -3.43 6.86 -12.69
C TYR A 64 -2.85 7.96 -13.60
N ASP A 65 -3.31 9.20 -13.43
CA ASP A 65 -2.78 10.36 -14.14
C ASP A 65 -1.53 10.88 -13.44
N ARG A 66 -0.37 10.46 -13.96
CA ARG A 66 0.95 10.85 -13.44
C ARG A 66 1.24 12.35 -13.60
N ASN A 67 0.66 13.02 -14.60
CA ASN A 67 0.96 14.43 -14.87
C ASN A 67 0.26 15.32 -13.84
N ASN A 68 -0.99 14.98 -13.54
CA ASN A 68 -1.82 15.74 -12.60
C ASN A 68 -1.80 15.17 -11.16
N ASN A 69 -1.23 13.98 -10.96
CA ASN A 69 -1.24 13.23 -9.70
C ASN A 69 -2.67 12.92 -9.21
N ILE A 70 -3.51 12.47 -10.16
CA ILE A 70 -4.93 12.22 -9.93
C ILE A 70 -5.25 10.75 -10.16
N ILE A 71 -6.03 10.17 -9.24
CA ILE A 71 -6.67 8.88 -9.43
C ILE A 71 -8.01 9.12 -10.12
N ASN A 72 -8.27 8.39 -11.21
CA ASN A 72 -9.59 8.41 -11.82
C ASN A 72 -10.56 7.57 -10.98
N VAL A 73 -11.73 8.10 -10.65
CA VAL A 73 -12.76 7.41 -9.84
C VAL A 73 -13.26 6.14 -10.53
N GLU A 74 -13.24 6.10 -11.86
CA GLU A 74 -13.62 4.95 -12.68
C GLU A 74 -12.50 3.91 -12.81
N ASN A 75 -11.33 4.14 -12.20
CA ASN A 75 -10.24 3.19 -12.20
C ASN A 75 -10.63 1.89 -11.47
N LYS A 76 -10.38 0.74 -12.11
CA LYS A 76 -10.71 -0.58 -11.56
C LYS A 76 -9.92 -0.88 -10.29
N SER A 77 -8.60 -0.70 -10.31
CA SER A 77 -7.76 -0.92 -9.12
C SER A 77 -8.19 -0.06 -7.94
N PHE A 78 -8.53 1.21 -8.19
CA PHE A 78 -9.01 2.14 -7.17
C PHE A 78 -10.29 1.62 -6.50
N LYS A 79 -11.32 1.26 -7.29
CA LYS A 79 -12.58 0.72 -6.76
C LYS A 79 -12.37 -0.58 -5.97
N LEU A 80 -11.51 -1.48 -6.45
CA LEU A 80 -11.21 -2.73 -5.75
C LEU A 80 -10.44 -2.50 -4.45
N ILE A 81 -9.52 -1.52 -4.42
CA ILE A 81 -8.77 -1.15 -3.21
C ILE A 81 -9.72 -0.52 -2.18
N GLN A 82 -10.57 0.42 -2.58
CA GLN A 82 -11.58 1.02 -1.71
C GLN A 82 -12.51 -0.02 -1.10
N ASN A 83 -12.88 -1.04 -1.86
CA ASN A 83 -13.74 -2.13 -1.38
C ASN A 83 -12.97 -3.22 -0.60
N GLY A 84 -11.64 -3.13 -0.48
CA GLY A 84 -10.82 -4.15 0.19
C GLY A 84 -10.77 -5.50 -0.54
N THR A 85 -11.08 -5.55 -1.83
CA THR A 85 -11.19 -6.79 -2.63
C THR A 85 -10.10 -6.93 -3.70
N HIS A 86 -9.17 -5.99 -3.77
CA HIS A 86 -8.09 -6.05 -4.75
C HIS A 86 -7.15 -7.24 -4.47
N PRO A 87 -6.98 -8.19 -5.42
CA PRO A 87 -6.30 -9.46 -5.16
C PRO A 87 -4.80 -9.31 -4.83
N ASN A 88 -4.22 -8.19 -5.25
CA ASN A 88 -2.80 -7.89 -5.06
C ASN A 88 -2.55 -6.79 -4.03
N PHE A 89 -3.53 -6.48 -3.18
CA PHE A 89 -3.38 -5.50 -2.11
C PHE A 89 -3.85 -6.10 -0.79
N TYR A 90 -3.09 -5.86 0.28
CA TYR A 90 -3.46 -6.28 1.62
C TYR A 90 -3.24 -5.11 2.58
N LEU A 91 -4.29 -4.71 3.31
CA LEU A 91 -4.23 -3.65 4.31
C LEU A 91 -4.12 -4.27 5.70
N ILE A 92 -3.17 -3.77 6.49
CA ILE A 92 -3.07 -4.00 7.93
C ILE A 92 -3.29 -2.65 8.60
N ASP A 93 -4.25 -2.60 9.51
CA ASP A 93 -4.53 -1.44 10.35
C ASP A 93 -5.12 -1.88 11.69
N ILE A 94 -5.23 -0.94 12.62
CA ILE A 94 -5.83 -1.17 13.93
C ILE A 94 -7.33 -1.40 13.75
N PHE A 95 -7.81 -2.58 14.16
CA PHE A 95 -9.25 -2.85 14.18
C PHE A 95 -9.99 -1.92 15.14
N GLU A 96 -11.24 -1.59 14.81
CA GLU A 96 -12.10 -0.77 15.67
C GLU A 96 -12.13 -1.32 17.11
N GLY A 97 -11.92 -0.43 18.08
CA GLY A 97 -11.87 -0.78 19.50
C GLY A 97 -10.56 -1.40 20.00
N LYS A 98 -9.59 -1.72 19.13
CA LYS A 98 -8.25 -2.16 19.54
C LYS A 98 -7.27 -0.98 19.61
N LYS A 99 -6.19 -1.14 20.39
CA LYS A 99 -5.09 -0.16 20.51
C LYS A 99 -3.83 -0.56 19.73
N ASN A 100 -3.72 -1.84 19.40
CA ASN A 100 -2.53 -2.44 18.80
C ASN A 100 -2.95 -3.32 17.62
N ILE A 101 -2.04 -3.45 16.66
CA ILE A 101 -2.16 -4.44 15.58
C ILE A 101 -1.89 -5.82 16.17
N ASP A 102 -2.76 -6.77 15.85
CA ASP A 102 -2.70 -8.13 16.37
C ASP A 102 -1.69 -8.98 15.59
N ILE A 103 -1.03 -9.91 16.27
CA ILE A 103 -0.13 -10.87 15.62
C ILE A 103 -0.89 -11.74 14.61
N GLU A 104 -2.17 -12.01 14.89
CA GLU A 104 -3.04 -12.77 13.99
C GLU A 104 -3.20 -12.08 12.62
N GLN A 105 -3.28 -10.74 12.58
CA GLN A 105 -3.32 -10.00 11.32
C GLN A 105 -2.04 -10.20 10.51
N ILE A 106 -0.87 -10.11 11.17
CA ILE A 106 0.42 -10.33 10.51
C ILE A 106 0.53 -11.76 9.99
N ARG A 107 0.09 -12.76 10.77
CA ARG A 107 0.07 -14.17 10.35
C ARG A 107 -0.88 -14.41 9.18
N ALA A 108 -2.07 -13.80 9.18
CA ALA A 108 -3.02 -13.88 8.08
C ALA A 108 -2.46 -13.26 6.80
N MET A 109 -1.79 -12.11 6.91
CA MET A 109 -1.08 -11.47 5.81
C MET A 109 0.06 -12.35 5.26
N ILE A 110 0.87 -12.97 6.13
CA ILE A 110 1.90 -13.94 5.74
C ILE A 110 1.27 -15.11 4.97
N ALA A 111 0.18 -15.68 5.48
CA ALA A 111 -0.52 -16.78 4.82
C ALA A 111 -1.08 -16.35 3.45
N HIS A 112 -1.63 -15.14 3.35
CA HIS A 112 -2.14 -14.58 2.10
C HIS A 112 -1.03 -14.41 1.05
N THR A 113 0.13 -13.88 1.44
CA THR A 113 1.29 -13.71 0.56
C THR A 113 1.97 -15.03 0.18
N ASN A 114 1.73 -16.10 0.95
CA ASN A 114 2.14 -17.47 0.65
C ASN A 114 1.31 -18.20 -0.40
N LYS A 115 0.11 -17.72 -0.71
CA LYS A 115 -0.68 -18.29 -1.80
C LYS A 115 -0.01 -18.02 -3.16
N SER A 116 -0.14 -18.99 -4.06
CA SER A 116 0.38 -18.90 -5.43
C SER A 116 -0.19 -17.68 -6.14
N ASN A 117 0.66 -17.00 -6.91
CA ASN A 117 0.26 -15.84 -7.69
C ASN A 117 -0.77 -16.28 -8.74
N PHE A 118 -1.97 -15.72 -8.69
CA PHE A 118 -2.95 -15.89 -9.77
C PHE A 118 -2.61 -15.01 -10.98
N ASN A 119 -1.77 -13.99 -10.77
CA ASN A 119 -1.25 -13.11 -11.82
C ASN A 119 0.20 -12.71 -11.45
N ASP A 120 1.08 -12.55 -12.44
CA ASP A 120 2.49 -12.14 -12.22
C ASP A 120 2.65 -10.65 -11.87
N LYS A 121 1.58 -10.01 -11.38
CA LYS A 121 1.56 -8.57 -11.09
C LYS A 121 2.16 -8.26 -9.71
N PRO A 122 2.63 -7.01 -9.49
CA PRO A 122 3.07 -6.55 -8.17
C PRO A 122 1.99 -6.69 -7.10
N ARG A 123 2.39 -7.14 -5.91
CA ARG A 123 1.56 -7.19 -4.70
C ARG A 123 2.05 -6.17 -3.69
N PHE A 124 1.11 -5.51 -3.02
CA PHE A 124 1.38 -4.50 -2.02
C PHE A 124 0.79 -4.88 -0.67
N ILE A 125 1.58 -4.75 0.39
CA ILE A 125 1.10 -4.78 1.77
C ILE A 125 1.24 -3.37 2.33
N LEU A 126 0.13 -2.74 2.68
CA LEU A 126 0.14 -1.48 3.39
C LEU A 126 -0.10 -1.73 4.87
N ILE A 127 0.88 -1.40 5.70
CA ILE A 127 0.73 -1.39 7.16
C ILE A 127 0.58 0.07 7.59
N ASP A 128 -0.63 0.49 7.90
CA ASP A 128 -0.84 1.81 8.51
C ASP A 128 -0.64 1.72 10.03
N ASN A 129 -0.25 2.83 10.65
CA ASN A 129 0.04 2.93 12.09
C ASN A 129 1.01 1.83 12.60
N ILE A 130 2.13 1.61 11.88
CA ILE A 130 3.12 0.57 12.19
C ILE A 130 3.68 0.66 13.63
N GLU A 131 3.68 1.85 14.22
CA GLU A 131 4.05 2.10 15.62
C GLU A 131 3.16 1.36 16.63
N ASN A 132 1.96 0.93 16.23
CA ASN A 132 1.02 0.17 17.04
C ASN A 132 1.22 -1.35 16.94
N LEU A 133 2.29 -1.83 16.27
CA LEU A 133 2.67 -3.23 16.32
C LEU A 133 3.20 -3.60 17.71
N ASN A 134 2.67 -4.68 18.29
CA ASN A 134 3.26 -5.26 19.50
C ASN A 134 4.53 -6.06 19.17
N LYS A 135 5.36 -6.35 20.19
CA LYS A 135 6.62 -7.09 20.04
C LYS A 135 6.47 -8.42 19.28
N ASN A 136 5.37 -9.13 19.52
CA ASN A 136 5.11 -10.41 18.87
C ASN A 136 4.79 -10.23 17.37
N SER A 137 4.09 -9.16 17.02
CA SER A 137 3.74 -8.79 15.64
C SER A 137 4.97 -8.35 14.85
N ILE A 138 5.86 -7.56 15.47
CA ILE A 138 7.15 -7.18 14.88
C ILE A 138 7.99 -8.43 14.59
N ASN A 139 8.12 -9.34 15.54
CA ASN A 139 8.89 -10.58 15.36
C ASN A 139 8.32 -11.46 14.24
N ALA A 140 7.00 -11.50 14.08
CA ALA A 140 6.36 -12.20 12.96
C ALA A 140 6.65 -11.52 11.61
N LEU A 141 6.59 -10.17 11.57
CA LEU A 141 6.87 -9.38 10.37
C LEU A 141 8.33 -9.50 9.92
N LEU A 142 9.28 -9.57 10.86
CA LEU A 142 10.72 -9.69 10.57
C LEU A 142 11.04 -10.87 9.62
N LYS A 143 10.33 -11.98 9.76
CA LYS A 143 10.52 -13.15 8.89
C LYS A 143 10.28 -12.86 7.40
N ILE A 144 9.23 -12.09 7.08
CA ILE A 144 8.98 -11.65 5.69
C ILE A 144 10.00 -10.60 5.26
N VAL A 145 10.40 -9.73 6.20
CA VAL A 145 11.33 -8.65 5.91
C VAL A 145 12.71 -9.20 5.53
N GLU A 146 13.16 -10.25 6.21
CA GLU A 146 14.45 -10.92 5.94
C GLU A 146 14.43 -11.71 4.61
N GLU A 147 13.31 -12.36 4.28
CA GLU A 147 13.16 -13.18 3.06
C GLU A 147 12.05 -12.64 2.15
N PRO A 148 12.27 -11.49 1.46
CA PRO A 148 11.25 -10.88 0.64
C PRO A 148 10.94 -11.73 -0.59
N LYS A 149 9.66 -11.89 -0.90
CA LYS A 149 9.22 -12.52 -2.14
C LYS A 149 9.43 -11.60 -3.33
N LYS A 150 9.64 -12.19 -4.50
CA LYS A 150 9.63 -11.43 -5.76
C LYS A 150 8.29 -10.73 -5.95
N ASN A 151 8.33 -9.49 -6.43
CA ASN A 151 7.17 -8.63 -6.73
C ASN A 151 6.25 -8.38 -5.52
N LEU A 152 6.79 -8.44 -4.30
CA LEU A 152 6.10 -8.05 -3.07
C LEU A 152 6.71 -6.76 -2.53
N PHE A 153 5.85 -5.76 -2.30
CA PHE A 153 6.19 -4.41 -1.86
C PHE A 153 5.42 -4.02 -0.60
#